data_AF-A0A9Q9DMG5-F1
#
_entry.id   AF-A0A9Q9DMG5-F1
#
_cell.length_a   1.000
_cell.length_b   1.000
_cell.length_c   1.000
_cell.angle_alpha   90.00
_cell.angle_beta   90.00
_cell.angle_gamma   90.00
#
_symmetry.space_group_name_H-M   'P 1'
#
loop_
_entity.id
_entity.type
_entity.pdbx_description
1 polymer ?
#
loop_
_entity_poly.entity_id
_entity_poly.type
_entity_poly.pdbx_seq_one_letter_code
_entity_poly.pdbx_strand_id
1 'polypeptide(L)'
;MSRHYITIRTGGPIQDSQDVFRHRGTLAHLVSVIQNEIDDIADEYVHQIQESIFAAIRFCERETFYFNESRDVVFMTRAGQGAYDATDTRHIETAVKIKTVFLNSGNNKFELERRSHLSLEPSLVSGQQGTPVCYSYFDKRLHLYPTPDRAYIRYHIKKHNKVNSLSVIILYEST
;
A
#
# COMPACT_ATOMS: atom_id res chain seq x y z
N MET A 1 -24.93 -38.52 -1.19
CA MET A 1 -24.73 -37.06 -1.22
C MET A 1 -23.59 -36.76 -2.17
N SER A 2 -23.86 -36.20 -3.34
CA SER A 2 -22.83 -35.90 -4.35
C SER A 2 -22.15 -34.58 -3.99
N ARG A 3 -20.84 -34.62 -3.69
CA ARG A 3 -20.04 -33.41 -3.48
C ARG A 3 -19.74 -32.79 -4.84
N HIS A 4 -20.23 -31.58 -5.05
CA HIS A 4 -19.89 -30.77 -6.22
C HIS A 4 -18.59 -30.02 -5.91
N TYR A 5 -17.59 -30.17 -6.79
CA TYR A 5 -16.32 -29.47 -6.69
C TYR A 5 -16.26 -28.39 -7.77
N ILE A 6 -16.02 -27.14 -7.35
CA ILE A 6 -15.69 -26.07 -8.29
C ILE A 6 -14.20 -26.17 -8.56
N THR A 7 -13.84 -26.50 -9.80
CA THR A 7 -12.43 -26.56 -10.24
C THR A 7 -12.05 -25.21 -10.83
N ILE A 8 -11.29 -24.42 -10.08
CA ILE A 8 -10.78 -23.12 -10.56
C ILE A 8 -9.45 -23.37 -11.29
N ARG A 9 -9.43 -23.13 -12.61
CA ARG A 9 -8.19 -23.12 -13.41
C ARG A 9 -7.71 -21.68 -13.54
N THR A 10 -6.57 -21.36 -12.92
CA THR A 10 -5.93 -20.04 -13.08
C THR A 10 -4.81 -20.14 -14.12
N GLY A 11 -4.74 -19.16 -15.03
CA GLY A 11 -3.82 -19.16 -16.18
C GLY A 11 -2.36 -18.80 -15.87
N GLY A 12 -1.90 -19.03 -14.63
CA GLY A 12 -0.57 -18.58 -14.19
C GLY A 12 -0.44 -17.06 -14.04
N PRO A 13 0.76 -16.55 -13.70
CA PRO A 13 1.01 -15.11 -13.60
C PRO A 13 0.83 -14.45 -14.97
N ILE A 14 0.08 -13.35 -15.00
CA ILE A 14 -0.15 -12.55 -16.21
C ILE A 14 1.21 -12.03 -16.70
N GLN A 15 1.65 -12.49 -17.88
CA GLN A 15 2.99 -12.21 -18.39
C GLN A 15 3.14 -10.84 -19.06
N ASP A 16 2.03 -10.18 -19.43
CA ASP A 16 2.06 -8.88 -20.08
C ASP A 16 1.25 -7.82 -19.33
N SER A 17 1.95 -6.79 -18.89
CA SER A 17 1.43 -5.60 -18.21
C SER A 17 0.51 -4.72 -19.07
N GLN A 18 0.20 -5.11 -20.31
CA GLN A 18 -0.28 -4.18 -21.33
C GLN A 18 -1.79 -4.22 -21.63
N ASP A 19 -2.54 -5.23 -21.18
CA ASP A 19 -3.99 -5.29 -21.44
C ASP A 19 -4.90 -5.54 -20.23
N VAL A 20 -4.36 -5.82 -19.03
CA VAL A 20 -5.19 -6.09 -17.84
C VAL A 20 -5.97 -4.85 -17.38
N PHE A 21 -5.50 -3.64 -17.68
CA PHE A 21 -6.06 -2.40 -17.13
C PHE A 21 -6.84 -1.52 -18.12
N ARG A 22 -7.09 -1.98 -19.35
CA ARG A 22 -7.84 -1.14 -20.32
C ARG A 22 -9.32 -1.01 -20.00
N HIS A 23 -9.86 -1.83 -19.12
CA HIS A 23 -11.23 -1.70 -18.64
C HIS A 23 -11.19 -1.20 -17.20
N ARG A 24 -11.17 0.13 -17.01
CA ARG A 24 -11.63 0.71 -15.74
C ARG A 24 -13.13 0.46 -15.65
N GLY A 25 -13.52 -0.78 -15.37
CA GLY A 25 -14.90 -1.11 -15.05
C GLY A 25 -15.29 -0.28 -13.82
N THR A 26 -16.32 0.55 -13.97
CA THR A 26 -16.94 1.19 -12.81
C THR A 26 -17.63 0.12 -11.98
N LEU A 27 -17.95 0.42 -10.71
CA LEU A 27 -18.77 -0.49 -9.89
C LEU A 27 -20.06 -0.87 -10.61
N ALA A 28 -20.69 0.10 -11.29
CA ALA A 28 -21.89 -0.13 -12.10
C ALA A 28 -21.68 -1.18 -13.20
N HIS A 29 -20.52 -1.15 -13.88
CA HIS A 29 -20.18 -2.16 -14.90
C HIS A 29 -20.00 -3.55 -14.28
N LEU A 30 -19.36 -3.66 -13.11
CA LEU A 30 -19.20 -4.96 -12.44
C LEU A 30 -20.55 -5.53 -12.01
N VAL A 31 -21.41 -4.68 -11.46
CA VAL A 31 -22.78 -5.07 -11.08
C VAL A 31 -23.56 -5.53 -12.32
N SER A 32 -23.53 -4.76 -13.41
CA SER A 32 -24.28 -5.11 -14.63
C SER A 32 -23.79 -6.43 -15.27
N VAL A 33 -22.48 -6.70 -15.24
CA VAL A 33 -21.94 -7.98 -15.72
C VAL A 33 -22.47 -9.14 -14.90
N ILE A 34 -22.46 -9.03 -13.57
CA ILE A 34 -22.94 -10.10 -12.69
C ILE A 34 -24.45 -10.28 -12.84
N GLN A 35 -25.22 -9.20 -12.90
CA GLN A 35 -26.67 -9.26 -13.13
C GLN A 35 -27.01 -9.99 -14.44
N ASN A 36 -26.29 -9.68 -15.53
CA ASN A 36 -26.46 -10.38 -16.80
C ASN A 36 -26.09 -11.86 -16.72
N GLU A 37 -25.09 -12.22 -15.91
CA GLU A 37 -24.66 -13.62 -15.76
C GLU A 37 -25.67 -14.47 -14.96
N ILE A 38 -26.41 -13.84 -14.05
CA ILE A 38 -27.43 -14.51 -13.23
C ILE A 38 -28.87 -14.30 -13.72
N ASP A 39 -29.04 -13.68 -14.89
CA ASP A 39 -30.34 -13.29 -15.46
C ASP A 39 -31.21 -12.43 -14.52
N ASP A 40 -30.59 -11.55 -13.72
CA ASP A 40 -31.29 -10.62 -12.82
C ASP A 40 -31.80 -9.38 -13.59
N ILE A 41 -32.83 -9.59 -14.41
CA ILE A 41 -33.42 -8.55 -15.27
C ILE A 41 -34.27 -7.55 -14.44
N ALA A 42 -34.67 -7.93 -13.21
CA ALA A 42 -35.57 -7.17 -12.35
C ALA A 42 -34.84 -6.39 -11.24
N ASP A 43 -33.50 -6.36 -11.26
CA ASP A 43 -32.65 -5.69 -10.25
C ASP A 43 -32.87 -6.19 -8.81
N GLU A 44 -33.30 -7.44 -8.62
CA GLU A 44 -33.61 -8.01 -7.30
C GLU A 44 -32.36 -8.18 -6.43
N TYR A 45 -31.21 -8.41 -7.07
CA TYR A 45 -29.96 -8.76 -6.39
C TYR A 45 -28.90 -7.66 -6.44
N VAL A 46 -29.20 -6.47 -6.97
CA VAL A 46 -28.23 -5.36 -7.10
C VAL A 46 -27.51 -5.08 -5.78
N HIS A 47 -28.26 -5.00 -4.68
CA HIS A 47 -27.69 -4.69 -3.36
C HIS A 47 -26.74 -5.78 -2.89
N GLN A 48 -27.15 -7.04 -3.01
CA GLN A 48 -26.39 -8.22 -2.59
C GLN A 48 -25.12 -8.38 -3.42
N ILE A 49 -25.20 -8.09 -4.72
CA ILE A 49 -24.05 -8.06 -5.63
C ILE A 49 -23.07 -6.97 -5.19
N GLN A 50 -23.55 -5.75 -4.94
CA GLN A 50 -22.70 -4.64 -4.47
C GLN A 50 -22.03 -4.96 -3.12
N GLU A 51 -22.79 -5.46 -2.15
CA GLU A 51 -22.25 -5.87 -0.84
C GLU A 51 -21.20 -6.97 -0.98
N SER A 52 -21.44 -7.95 -1.84
CA SER A 52 -20.49 -9.05 -2.10
C SER A 52 -19.21 -8.54 -2.76
N ILE A 53 -19.31 -7.62 -3.73
CA ILE A 53 -18.14 -6.96 -4.34
C ILE A 53 -17.35 -6.21 -3.26
N PHE A 54 -18.01 -5.41 -2.42
CA PHE A 54 -17.33 -4.67 -1.36
C PHE A 54 -16.72 -5.58 -0.29
N ALA A 55 -17.38 -6.69 0.07
CA ALA A 55 -16.84 -7.68 0.99
C ALA A 55 -15.59 -8.34 0.41
N ALA A 56 -15.61 -8.70 -0.88
CA ALA A 56 -14.45 -9.24 -1.59
C ALA A 56 -13.30 -8.23 -1.65
N ILE A 57 -13.58 -6.97 -1.99
CA ILE A 57 -12.58 -5.88 -1.96
C ILE A 57 -11.96 -5.77 -0.57
N ARG A 58 -12.78 -5.66 0.49
CA ARG A 58 -12.29 -5.55 1.88
C ARG A 58 -11.45 -6.76 2.28
N PHE A 59 -11.84 -7.96 1.87
CA PHE A 59 -11.08 -9.17 2.14
C PHE A 59 -9.71 -9.11 1.43
N CYS A 60 -9.70 -8.76 0.15
CA CYS A 60 -8.50 -8.59 -0.65
C CYS A 60 -7.59 -7.45 -0.12
N GLU A 61 -8.15 -6.34 0.37
CA GLU A 61 -7.39 -5.23 0.95
C GLU A 61 -6.61 -5.62 2.21
N ARG A 62 -7.01 -6.69 2.92
CA ARG A 62 -6.31 -7.19 4.11
C ARG A 62 -5.03 -7.95 3.75
N GLU A 63 -4.97 -8.53 2.55
CA GLU A 63 -3.88 -9.40 2.13
C GLU A 63 -2.82 -8.67 1.30
N THR A 64 -1.57 -9.10 1.45
CA THR A 64 -0.46 -8.53 0.67
C THR A 64 -0.39 -9.19 -0.69
N PHE A 65 -0.97 -8.56 -1.72
CA PHE A 65 -0.76 -8.98 -3.09
C PHE A 65 0.56 -8.47 -3.68
N TYR A 66 1.18 -9.28 -4.54
CA TYR A 66 2.45 -8.98 -5.20
C TYR A 66 2.42 -7.67 -6.03
N PHE A 67 1.24 -7.27 -6.54
CA PHE A 67 1.05 -5.99 -7.25
C PHE A 67 0.90 -4.77 -6.32
N ASN A 68 0.71 -4.97 -5.02
CA ASN A 68 0.64 -3.89 -4.02
C ASN A 68 2.03 -3.51 -3.46
N GLU A 69 3.06 -4.34 -3.69
CA GLU A 69 4.44 -4.02 -3.32
C GLU A 69 5.11 -3.21 -4.44
N SER A 70 5.75 -2.10 -4.09
CA SER A 70 6.51 -1.28 -5.06
C SER A 70 7.99 -1.59 -5.07
N ARG A 71 8.65 -1.17 -6.15
CA ARG A 71 10.12 -1.13 -6.32
C ARG A 71 10.84 -0.60 -5.08
N ASP A 72 12.02 -1.15 -4.85
CA ASP A 72 13.03 -0.62 -3.96
C ASP A 72 13.31 0.86 -4.27
N VAL A 73 12.85 1.76 -3.40
CA VAL A 73 13.15 3.19 -3.47
C VAL A 73 14.41 3.47 -2.71
N VAL A 74 15.41 3.99 -3.41
CA VAL A 74 16.71 4.36 -2.86
C VAL A 74 16.82 5.88 -2.79
N PHE A 75 17.11 6.41 -1.60
CA PHE A 75 17.50 7.80 -1.41
C PHE A 75 18.67 7.90 -0.42
N MET A 76 19.41 9.00 -0.48
CA MET A 76 20.52 9.28 0.43
C MET A 76 20.01 10.11 1.62
N THR A 77 20.38 9.71 2.83
CA THR A 77 20.17 10.57 4.00
C THR A 77 21.15 11.72 4.03
N ARG A 78 20.80 12.77 4.79
CA ARG A 78 21.70 13.88 5.08
C ARG A 78 22.07 13.88 6.56
N ALA A 79 23.32 14.21 6.84
CA ALA A 79 23.77 14.40 8.22
C ALA A 79 22.92 15.47 8.92
N GLY A 80 22.47 15.19 10.13
CA GLY A 80 21.62 16.09 10.92
C GLY A 80 20.15 16.14 10.49
N GLN A 81 19.75 15.47 9.40
CA GLN A 81 18.35 15.43 8.96
C GLN A 81 17.67 14.14 9.43
N GLY A 82 16.81 14.24 10.44
CA GLY A 82 16.08 13.11 11.02
C GLY A 82 14.71 12.84 10.39
N ALA A 83 14.15 13.80 9.66
CA ALA A 83 12.85 13.70 9.01
C ALA A 83 13.00 13.90 7.49
N TYR A 84 12.31 13.05 6.73
CA TYR A 84 12.35 13.04 5.27
C TYR A 84 10.93 13.08 4.70
N ASP A 85 10.75 13.83 3.62
CA ASP A 85 9.45 14.02 2.98
C ASP A 85 9.52 14.00 1.44
N ALA A 86 8.48 14.53 0.79
CA ALA A 86 8.37 14.58 -0.67
C ALA A 86 9.54 15.32 -1.35
N THR A 87 10.19 16.25 -0.64
CA THR A 87 11.33 17.01 -1.15
C THR A 87 12.59 16.16 -1.27
N ASP A 88 12.74 15.15 -0.42
CA ASP A 88 13.85 14.18 -0.49
C ASP A 88 13.53 13.08 -1.50
N THR A 89 12.30 12.56 -1.48
CA THR A 89 11.80 11.65 -2.52
C THR A 89 10.27 11.63 -2.55
N ARG A 90 9.70 11.81 -3.74
CA ARG A 90 8.24 11.72 -3.99
C ARG A 90 7.62 10.38 -3.54
N HIS A 91 8.45 9.36 -3.36
CA HIS A 91 8.02 8.04 -2.94
C HIS A 91 7.61 7.97 -1.46
N ILE A 92 8.17 8.83 -0.60
CA ILE A 92 7.75 8.93 0.81
C ILE A 92 6.30 9.41 0.85
N GLU A 93 5.96 10.45 0.10
CA GLU A 93 4.60 11.02 0.12
C GLU A 93 3.54 10.08 -0.47
N THR A 94 3.89 9.36 -1.52
CA THR A 94 2.97 8.45 -2.22
C THR A 94 2.81 7.10 -1.53
N ALA A 95 3.57 6.82 -0.47
CA ALA A 95 3.45 5.57 0.28
C ALA A 95 2.20 5.60 1.17
N VAL A 96 1.29 4.64 0.97
CA VAL A 96 0.19 4.42 1.93
C VAL A 96 0.75 3.88 3.25
N LYS A 97 1.74 2.99 3.14
CA LYS A 97 2.44 2.39 4.28
C LYS A 97 3.86 2.01 3.86
N ILE A 98 4.81 2.25 4.76
CA ILE A 98 6.17 1.70 4.68
C ILE A 98 6.21 0.40 5.49
N LYS A 99 6.53 -0.71 4.84
CA LYS A 99 6.61 -2.07 5.42
C LYS A 99 7.94 -2.28 6.14
N THR A 100 9.03 -2.01 5.42
CA THR A 100 10.39 -2.21 5.92
C THR A 100 11.28 -1.10 5.38
N VAL A 101 12.23 -0.67 6.21
CA VAL A 101 13.28 0.27 5.86
C VAL A 101 14.61 -0.42 6.17
N PHE A 102 15.51 -0.45 5.19
CA PHE A 102 16.86 -0.97 5.40
C PHE A 102 17.86 0.16 5.37
N LEU A 103 18.89 0.11 6.20
CA LEU A 103 20.07 0.96 6.13
C LEU A 103 21.17 0.19 5.40
N ASN A 104 21.82 0.82 4.42
CA ASN A 104 23.03 0.28 3.81
C ASN A 104 24.25 1.12 4.20
N SER A 105 25.19 0.48 4.88
CA SER A 105 26.46 1.08 5.32
C SER A 105 27.61 0.22 4.76
N GLY A 106 28.20 0.68 3.65
CA GLY A 106 29.21 -0.08 2.91
C GLY A 106 28.63 -1.36 2.29
N ASN A 107 29.13 -2.52 2.72
CA ASN A 107 28.68 -3.83 2.26
C ASN A 107 27.57 -4.46 3.12
N ASN A 108 27.18 -3.80 4.23
CA ASN A 108 26.23 -4.35 5.17
C ASN A 108 24.86 -3.69 5.03
N LYS A 109 23.82 -4.52 4.92
CA LYS A 109 22.41 -4.12 4.91
C LYS A 109 21.77 -4.48 6.25
N PHE A 110 21.32 -3.49 6.99
CA PHE A 110 20.64 -3.63 8.28
C PHE A 110 19.16 -3.29 8.12
N GLU A 111 18.27 -4.14 8.61
CA GLU A 111 16.86 -3.76 8.72
C GLU A 111 16.65 -2.85 9.93
N LEU A 112 15.93 -1.75 9.73
CA LEU A 112 15.57 -0.84 10.82
C LEU A 112 14.31 -1.32 11.53
N GLU A 113 14.30 -1.20 12.85
CA GLU A 113 13.12 -1.50 13.66
C GLU A 113 12.01 -0.47 13.38
N ARG A 114 10.82 -0.93 13.01
CA ARG A 114 9.66 -0.06 12.87
C ARG A 114 9.05 0.24 14.24
N ARG A 115 8.98 1.52 14.61
CA ARG A 115 8.29 2.00 15.81
C ARG A 115 7.08 2.86 15.46
N SER A 116 6.13 2.95 16.39
CA SER A 116 5.02 3.89 16.24
C SER A 116 5.53 5.32 16.43
N HIS A 117 4.84 6.30 15.83
CA HIS A 117 5.23 7.71 16.01
C HIS A 117 5.18 8.12 17.48
N LEU A 118 4.14 7.71 18.21
CA LEU A 118 3.97 8.00 19.63
C LEU A 118 5.11 7.47 20.51
N SER A 119 5.69 6.30 20.19
CA SER A 119 6.81 5.77 20.97
C SER A 119 8.15 6.37 20.58
N LEU A 120 8.28 6.87 19.35
CA LEU A 120 9.52 7.44 18.83
C LEU A 120 9.64 8.94 19.11
N GLU A 121 8.53 9.67 19.23
CA GLU A 121 8.50 11.12 19.42
C GLU A 121 9.43 11.61 20.56
N PRO A 122 9.43 11.03 21.77
CA PRO A 122 10.33 11.50 22.83
C PRO A 122 11.81 11.36 22.48
N SER A 123 12.14 10.31 21.70
CA SER A 123 13.51 10.07 21.24
C SER A 123 13.92 11.07 20.16
N LEU A 124 13.00 11.41 19.23
CA LEU A 124 13.26 12.41 18.19
C LEU A 124 13.56 13.80 18.78
N VAL A 125 12.88 14.18 19.88
CA VAL A 125 13.12 15.45 20.60
C VAL A 125 14.52 15.52 21.21
N SER A 126 15.11 14.40 21.60
CA SER A 126 16.47 14.38 22.18
C SER A 126 17.54 14.85 21.20
N GLY A 127 17.27 14.81 19.89
CA GLY A 127 18.21 15.24 18.85
C GLY A 127 19.47 14.37 18.76
N GLN A 128 19.49 13.19 19.39
CA GLN A 128 20.64 12.29 19.37
C GLN A 128 21.04 11.96 17.93
N GLN A 129 22.33 12.12 17.63
CA GLN A 129 22.90 11.79 16.32
C GLN A 129 23.63 10.45 16.38
N GLY A 130 23.61 9.71 15.27
CA GLY A 130 24.30 8.44 15.12
C GLY A 130 23.82 7.64 13.92
N THR A 131 24.19 6.36 13.88
CA THR A 131 23.65 5.43 12.89
C THR A 131 22.19 5.11 13.22
N PRO A 132 21.23 5.36 12.31
CA PRO A 132 19.82 5.05 12.57
C PRO A 132 19.61 3.54 12.79
N VAL A 133 18.83 3.20 13.81
CA VAL A 133 18.47 1.80 14.16
C VAL A 133 16.98 1.55 14.07
N CYS A 134 16.16 2.60 14.15
CA CYS A 134 14.72 2.50 14.05
C CYS A 134 14.13 3.65 13.23
N TYR A 135 12.88 3.46 12.82
CA TYR A 135 12.15 4.45 12.03
C TYR A 135 10.67 4.49 12.40
N SER A 136 10.03 5.60 12.07
CA SER A 136 8.57 5.76 12.08
C SER A 136 8.11 6.44 10.79
N TYR A 137 6.91 6.12 10.34
CA TYR A 137 6.28 6.76 9.19
C TYR A 137 4.91 7.29 9.60
N PHE A 138 4.76 8.60 9.60
CA PHE A 138 3.55 9.31 10.02
C PHE A 138 3.43 10.62 9.25
N ASP A 139 2.20 11.04 8.95
CA ASP A 139 1.91 12.27 8.20
C ASP A 139 2.76 12.46 6.93
N LYS A 140 2.89 11.38 6.15
CA LYS A 140 3.71 11.34 4.92
C LYS A 140 5.18 11.74 5.14
N ARG A 141 5.70 11.54 6.34
CA ARG A 141 7.09 11.80 6.72
C ARG A 141 7.73 10.55 7.29
N LEU A 142 8.95 10.28 6.86
CA LEU A 142 9.80 9.22 7.39
C LEU A 142 10.72 9.84 8.44
N HIS A 143 10.57 9.39 9.69
CA HIS A 143 11.42 9.78 10.80
C HIS A 143 12.42 8.67 11.11
N LEU A 144 13.70 9.02 11.19
CA LEU A 144 14.79 8.11 11.53
C LEU A 144 15.33 8.45 12.92
N TYR A 145 15.68 7.41 13.68
CA TYR A 145 16.32 7.57 14.98
C TYR A 145 17.44 6.54 15.21
N PRO A 146 18.59 6.95 15.79
CA PRO A 146 19.08 8.33 15.95
C PRO A 146 19.09 9.13 14.65
N THR A 147 19.19 10.45 14.74
CA THR A 147 19.34 11.33 13.58
C THR A 147 20.63 10.94 12.85
N PRO A 148 20.61 10.72 11.53
CA PRO A 148 21.80 10.33 10.78
C PRO A 148 22.98 11.29 11.05
N ASP A 149 24.11 10.73 11.47
CA ASP A 149 25.39 11.44 11.66
C ASP A 149 26.14 11.67 10.33
N ARG A 150 25.81 10.89 9.30
CA ARG A 150 26.36 10.98 7.94
C ARG A 150 25.32 10.58 6.89
N ALA A 151 25.69 10.77 5.63
CA ALA A 151 24.90 10.28 4.50
C ALA A 151 25.06 8.75 4.36
N TYR A 152 23.94 8.05 4.31
CA TYR A 152 23.87 6.60 4.06
C TYR A 152 23.21 6.35 2.70
N ILE A 153 23.78 5.42 1.93
CA ILE A 153 23.64 5.41 0.46
C ILE A 153 22.41 4.63 -0.03
N ARG A 154 21.79 3.79 0.82
CA ARG A 154 20.67 2.98 0.33
C ARG A 154 19.66 2.64 1.41
N TYR A 155 18.59 3.42 1.45
CA TYR A 155 17.34 2.97 2.05
C TYR A 155 16.57 2.12 1.06
N HIS A 156 15.99 1.00 1.53
CA HIS A 156 15.03 0.22 0.75
C HIS A 156 13.69 0.36 1.43
N ILE A 157 12.76 1.08 0.80
CA ILE A 157 11.39 1.18 1.28
C ILE A 157 10.55 0.15 0.53
N LYS A 158 10.13 -0.92 1.21
CA LYS A 158 9.00 -1.71 0.71
C LYS A 158 7.73 -0.94 1.04
N LYS A 159 7.10 -0.31 0.04
CA LYS A 159 5.83 0.40 0.25
C LYS A 159 4.64 -0.42 -0.25
N HIS A 160 3.52 -0.25 0.44
CA HIS A 160 2.21 -0.55 -0.12
C HIS A 160 1.72 0.66 -0.92
N ASN A 161 1.41 0.46 -2.20
CA ASN A 161 0.62 1.43 -2.94
C ASN A 161 -0.86 1.15 -2.68
N LYS A 162 -1.67 2.21 -2.61
CA LYS A 162 -3.09 2.08 -2.91
C LYS A 162 -3.14 1.69 -4.38
N VAL A 163 -3.77 0.56 -4.72
CA VAL A 163 -4.44 0.50 -6.03
C VAL A 163 -5.42 1.66 -5.97
N ASN A 164 -5.26 2.64 -6.87
CA ASN A 164 -6.00 3.90 -6.86
C ASN A 164 -7.42 3.68 -6.33
N SER A 165 -7.67 4.19 -5.12
CA SER A 165 -8.98 4.08 -4.51
C SER A 165 -10.00 4.65 -5.47
N LEU A 166 -11.00 3.85 -5.81
CA LEU A 166 -12.31 4.37 -6.14
C LEU A 166 -12.71 5.32 -5.01
N SER A 167 -12.58 6.62 -5.25
CA SER A 167 -13.18 7.65 -4.42
C SER A 167 -14.68 7.54 -4.62
N VAL A 168 -15.36 6.76 -3.78
CA VAL A 168 -16.83 6.78 -3.71
C VAL A 168 -17.19 8.06 -2.97
N ILE A 169 -17.53 9.10 -3.72
CA ILE A 169 -18.22 10.28 -3.17
C ILE A 169 -19.66 9.82 -2.94
N ILE A 170 -20.02 9.53 -1.69
CA ILE A 170 -21.42 9.37 -1.30
C ILE A 170 -21.99 10.78 -1.14
N LEU A 171 -22.76 11.24 -2.11
CA LEU A 171 -23.61 12.42 -1.96
C LEU A 171 -24.93 11.96 -1.33
N TYR A 172 -25.26 12.49 -0.15
CA TYR A 172 -26.61 12.38 0.39
C TYR A 172 -27.47 13.46 -0.27
N GLU A 173 -28.49 13.08 -1.03
CA GLU A 173 -29.59 13.98 -1.34
C GLU A 173 -30.58 13.95 -0.16
N SER A 174 -30.82 15.14 0.38
CA SER A 174 -31.86 15.41 1.37
C SER A 174 -33.17 15.62 0.63
N THR A 175 -34.18 14.79 0.90
CA THR A 175 -35.60 15.15 0.73
C THR A 175 -36.30 15.05 2.07
#